data_AF-A0A7S4R2F0-F1
#
_entry.id   AF-A0A7S4R2F0-F1
#
_cell.length_a   1.000
_cell.length_b   1.000
_cell.length_c   1.000
_cell.angle_alpha   90.00
_cell.angle_beta   90.00
_cell.angle_gamma   90.00
#
_symmetry.space_group_name_H-M   'P 1'
#
loop_
_entity.id
_entity.type
_entity.pdbx_description
1 polymer ?
#
loop_
_entity_poly.entity_id
_entity_poly.type
_entity_poly.pdbx_seq_one_letter_code
_entity_poly.pdbx_strand_id
1 'polypeptide(L)'
;MTLAGLDRAKKQNLIASNLADVIITPYIYEANAIFPADHKGRLFAIFRNPIDRAVDLLHYCKIAHWEESIWKPELMSMSLSQYASSQYIENNPMTRRLSNTPNHKNIEVTNDHLTKAMEVLRTRILVGLYEELEESMDRFERYHQWIYRVNPVNQELCRNRFLSRGFIHPNPRHPQSSSVGGENDLNFLLKEGSDDYHSIAWHNQYDLELYRYAKELFKEQAHFVEDVPLDVRHFGETCCKCGPPTFPAEPFKCPGGSANVQ
;
A
#
# COMPACT_ATOMS: atom_id res chain seq x y z
N MET A 1 1.71 -6.95 8.58
CA MET A 1 2.31 -7.93 9.51
C MET A 1 3.43 -7.26 10.30
N THR A 2 3.41 -7.41 11.63
CA THR A 2 4.42 -6.89 12.58
C THR A 2 5.63 -7.83 12.67
N LEU A 3 6.69 -7.45 13.38
CA LEU A 3 7.85 -8.33 13.64
C LEU A 3 7.44 -9.64 14.34
N ALA A 4 6.60 -9.57 15.38
CA ALA A 4 6.05 -10.76 16.04
C ALA A 4 5.20 -11.61 15.08
N GLY A 5 4.49 -10.97 14.14
CA GLY A 5 3.76 -11.65 13.08
C GLY A 5 4.68 -12.40 12.12
N LEU A 6 5.81 -11.80 11.73
CA LEU A 6 6.83 -12.42 10.90
C LEU A 6 7.45 -13.65 11.58
N ASP A 7 7.80 -13.55 12.86
CA ASP A 7 8.34 -14.67 13.62
C ASP A 7 7.35 -15.83 13.72
N ARG A 8 6.06 -15.52 13.93
CA ARG A 8 5.00 -16.52 13.92
C ARG A 8 4.84 -17.15 12.54
N ALA A 9 4.86 -16.36 11.46
CA ALA A 9 4.77 -16.86 10.09
C ALA A 9 5.93 -17.81 9.75
N LYS A 10 7.14 -17.48 10.21
CA LYS A 10 8.33 -18.33 10.10
C LYS A 10 8.14 -19.68 10.80
N LYS A 11 7.71 -19.65 12.07
CA LYS A 11 7.48 -20.87 12.88
C LYS A 11 6.39 -21.78 12.30
N GLN A 12 5.44 -21.22 11.57
CA GLN A 12 4.33 -21.94 10.95
C GLN A 12 4.60 -22.33 9.49
N ASN A 13 5.80 -22.05 8.95
CA ASN A 13 6.15 -22.31 7.55
C ASN A 13 5.12 -21.73 6.55
N LEU A 14 4.63 -20.52 6.79
CA LEU A 14 3.53 -19.91 6.02
C LEU A 14 3.81 -19.87 4.50
N ILE A 15 5.05 -19.60 4.10
CA ILE A 15 5.41 -19.55 2.67
C ILE A 15 5.33 -20.95 2.06
N ALA A 16 5.95 -21.95 2.70
CA ALA A 16 5.96 -23.32 2.20
C ALA A 16 4.58 -23.98 2.22
N SER A 17 3.63 -23.46 3.02
CA SER A 17 2.26 -23.97 3.05
C SER A 17 1.40 -23.52 1.86
N ASN A 18 1.85 -22.55 1.05
CA ASN A 18 1.09 -21.98 -0.07
C ASN A 18 -0.32 -21.48 0.32
N LEU A 19 -0.50 -21.01 1.56
CA LEU A 19 -1.79 -20.51 2.07
C LEU A 19 -1.97 -19.00 1.90
N ALA A 20 -0.89 -18.26 1.63
CA ALA A 20 -0.92 -16.82 1.47
C ALA A 20 -0.28 -16.43 0.13
N ASP A 21 -1.05 -15.77 -0.72
CA ASP A 21 -0.57 -15.25 -2.01
C ASP A 21 0.15 -13.90 -1.86
N VAL A 22 -0.21 -13.11 -0.83
CA VAL A 22 0.31 -11.76 -0.58
C VAL A 22 0.63 -11.55 0.89
N ILE A 23 1.78 -10.92 1.16
CA ILE A 23 2.20 -10.52 2.50
C ILE A 23 2.42 -9.02 2.53
N ILE A 24 1.62 -8.34 3.37
CA ILE A 24 1.76 -6.90 3.59
C ILE A 24 2.55 -6.67 4.87
N THR A 25 3.70 -6.02 4.77
CA THR A 25 4.51 -5.65 5.92
C THR A 25 5.37 -4.44 5.59
N PRO A 26 5.61 -3.53 6.54
CA PRO A 26 6.63 -2.54 6.31
C PRO A 26 8.03 -3.19 6.42
N TYR A 27 8.22 -4.31 7.16
CA TYR A 27 9.51 -4.90 7.54
C TYR A 27 10.11 -5.76 6.42
N ILE A 28 10.45 -5.13 5.29
CA ILE A 28 10.86 -5.84 4.05
C ILE A 28 12.16 -6.66 4.21
N TYR A 29 13.10 -6.20 5.04
CA TYR A 29 14.37 -6.88 5.25
C TYR A 29 14.20 -8.10 6.17
N GLU A 30 13.43 -7.94 7.23
CA GLU A 30 13.08 -9.03 8.15
C GLU A 30 12.15 -10.04 7.48
N ALA A 31 11.28 -9.57 6.58
CA ALA A 31 10.43 -10.44 5.76
C ALA A 31 11.23 -11.39 4.89
N ASN A 32 12.45 -11.05 4.47
CA ASN A 32 13.28 -11.99 3.72
C ASN A 32 13.55 -13.29 4.51
N ALA A 33 13.53 -13.26 5.85
CA ALA A 33 13.79 -14.42 6.69
C ALA A 33 12.68 -15.48 6.71
N ILE A 34 11.51 -15.20 6.13
CA ILE A 34 10.41 -16.17 6.00
C ILE A 34 10.37 -16.87 4.64
N PHE A 35 11.12 -16.38 3.65
CA PHE A 35 11.18 -16.95 2.31
C PHE A 35 12.34 -17.96 2.20
N PRO A 36 12.06 -19.26 1.96
CA PRO A 36 13.10 -20.25 1.71
C PRO A 36 13.72 -20.06 0.31
N ALA A 37 14.86 -20.72 0.05
CA ALA A 37 15.61 -20.54 -1.19
C ALA A 37 14.83 -20.91 -2.46
N ASP A 38 13.87 -21.83 -2.33
CA ASP A 38 13.00 -22.34 -3.40
C ASP A 38 11.68 -21.55 -3.56
N HIS A 39 11.33 -20.67 -2.62
CA HIS A 39 10.14 -19.82 -2.70
C HIS A 39 10.50 -18.36 -2.43
N LYS A 40 10.81 -17.62 -3.50
CA LYS A 40 11.16 -16.20 -3.43
C LYS A 40 9.92 -15.33 -3.60
N GLY A 41 9.80 -14.30 -2.75
CA GLY A 41 8.80 -13.25 -2.91
C GLY A 41 9.18 -12.26 -4.01
N ARG A 42 8.17 -11.60 -4.60
CA ARG A 42 8.32 -10.41 -5.45
C ARG A 42 7.74 -9.22 -4.70
N LEU A 43 8.51 -8.14 -4.57
CA LEU A 43 8.04 -6.95 -3.88
C LEU A 43 7.30 -6.04 -4.85
N PHE A 44 6.21 -5.47 -4.39
CA PHE A 44 5.50 -4.38 -5.03
C PHE A 44 5.04 -3.41 -3.95
N ALA A 45 4.94 -2.12 -4.28
CA ALA A 45 4.56 -1.09 -3.31
C ALA A 45 3.92 0.11 -4.02
N ILE A 46 2.98 0.76 -3.34
CA ILE A 46 2.35 2.00 -3.78
C ILE A 46 3.01 3.17 -3.06
N PHE A 47 3.51 4.13 -3.81
CA PHE A 47 4.13 5.35 -3.28
C PHE A 47 3.17 6.51 -3.37
N ARG A 48 3.22 7.40 -2.37
CA ARG A 48 2.44 8.62 -2.31
C ARG A 48 3.38 9.79 -2.14
N ASN A 49 2.97 10.96 -2.64
CA ASN A 49 3.68 12.21 -2.43
C ASN A 49 4.00 12.40 -0.93
N PRO A 50 5.27 12.59 -0.56
CA PRO A 50 5.70 12.73 0.83
C PRO A 50 5.02 13.89 1.59
N ILE A 51 4.67 14.99 0.90
CA ILE A 51 3.97 16.12 1.53
C ILE A 51 2.56 15.69 1.92
N ASP A 52 1.78 15.19 0.94
CA ASP A 52 0.40 14.74 1.17
C ASP A 52 0.35 13.65 2.23
N ARG A 53 1.34 12.75 2.22
CA ARG A 53 1.47 11.67 3.21
C ARG A 53 1.70 12.21 4.63
N ALA A 54 2.57 13.22 4.80
CA ALA A 54 2.83 13.83 6.11
C ALA A 54 1.62 14.58 6.67
N VAL A 55 0.95 15.27 5.76
CA VAL A 55 -0.28 16.02 6.02
C VAL A 55 -1.41 15.06 6.43
N ASP A 56 -1.64 13.99 5.68
CA ASP A 56 -2.61 12.94 6.03
C ASP A 56 -2.27 12.22 7.34
N LEU A 57 -0.98 11.99 7.62
CA LEU A 57 -0.55 11.34 8.86
C LEU A 57 -0.98 12.16 10.08
N LEU A 58 -0.84 13.50 10.04
CA LEU A 58 -1.34 14.37 11.12
C LEU A 58 -2.85 14.20 11.32
N HIS A 59 -3.63 14.22 10.23
CA HIS A 59 -5.09 14.07 10.28
C HIS A 59 -5.49 12.72 10.84
N TYR A 60 -4.82 11.67 10.39
CA TYR A 60 -5.03 10.32 10.88
C TYR A 60 -4.70 10.20 12.39
N CYS A 61 -3.58 10.76 12.84
CA CYS A 61 -3.19 10.72 14.26
C CYS A 61 -4.18 11.42 15.18
N LYS A 62 -4.89 12.45 14.69
CA LYS A 62 -5.94 13.16 15.46
C LYS A 62 -7.16 12.29 15.73
N ILE A 63 -7.48 11.36 14.83
CA ILE A 63 -8.68 10.53 14.92
C ILE A 63 -8.40 9.11 15.44
N ALA A 64 -7.18 8.59 15.26
CA ALA A 64 -6.80 7.20 15.49
C ALA A 64 -6.65 6.78 16.96
N HIS A 65 -7.57 7.19 17.84
CA HIS A 65 -7.53 6.89 19.28
C HIS A 65 -7.56 5.39 19.62
N TRP A 66 -7.90 4.52 18.66
CA TRP A 66 -7.92 3.06 18.81
C TRP A 66 -6.56 2.39 18.55
N GLU A 67 -5.55 3.13 18.06
CA GLU A 67 -4.21 2.61 17.77
C GLU A 67 -3.17 3.21 18.72
N GLU A 68 -3.01 2.57 19.89
CA GLU A 68 -2.09 3.03 20.95
C GLU A 68 -0.65 3.29 20.47
N SER A 69 -0.17 2.58 19.45
CA SER A 69 1.18 2.76 18.89
C SER A 69 1.35 4.01 18.02
N ILE A 70 0.25 4.58 17.51
CA ILE A 70 0.25 5.73 16.60
C ILE A 70 -0.37 6.95 17.28
N TRP A 71 -1.40 6.76 18.09
CA TRP A 71 -2.10 7.82 18.80
C TRP A 71 -1.19 8.52 19.80
N LYS A 72 -1.15 9.85 19.69
CA LYS A 72 -0.44 10.74 20.61
C LYS A 72 -1.38 11.87 21.03
N PRO A 73 -1.72 12.01 22.32
CA PRO A 73 -2.60 13.07 22.79
C PRO A 73 -2.16 14.46 22.33
N GLU A 74 -0.84 14.69 22.23
CA GLU A 74 -0.23 15.96 21.86
C GLU A 74 -0.54 16.38 20.41
N LEU A 75 -0.85 15.43 19.52
CA LEU A 75 -1.17 15.72 18.12
C LEU A 75 -2.63 16.17 17.91
N MET A 76 -3.53 15.89 18.87
CA MET A 76 -4.97 16.17 18.71
C MET A 76 -5.27 17.65 18.51
N SER A 77 -4.62 18.51 19.29
CA SER A 77 -4.81 19.97 19.25
C SER A 77 -3.79 20.69 18.36
N MET A 78 -2.86 19.95 17.73
CA MET A 78 -1.76 20.53 16.99
C MET A 78 -2.21 21.07 15.62
N SER A 79 -1.86 22.32 15.31
CA SER A 79 -2.02 22.87 13.96
C SER A 79 -1.00 22.24 12.99
N LEU A 80 -1.20 22.40 11.68
CA LEU A 80 -0.24 21.92 10.69
C LEU A 80 1.14 22.55 10.89
N SER A 81 1.18 23.86 11.14
CA SER A 81 2.43 24.59 11.39
C SER A 81 3.17 24.14 12.64
N GLN A 82 2.42 23.87 13.72
CA GLN A 82 2.99 23.28 14.94
C GLN A 82 3.54 21.87 14.67
N TYR A 83 2.82 21.05 13.89
CA TYR A 83 3.27 19.71 13.52
C TYR A 83 4.53 19.74 12.68
N ALA A 84 4.57 20.58 11.63
CA ALA A 84 5.71 20.74 10.74
C ALA A 84 6.99 21.15 11.48
N SER A 85 6.86 21.91 12.57
CA SER A 85 7.98 22.35 13.41
C SER A 85 8.24 21.46 14.64
N SER A 86 7.44 20.40 14.84
CA SER A 86 7.52 19.55 16.03
C SER A 86 8.50 18.39 15.84
N GLN A 87 8.86 17.73 16.94
CA GLN A 87 9.57 16.44 16.90
C GLN A 87 8.74 15.27 16.36
N TYR A 88 7.45 15.48 16.08
CA TYR A 88 6.55 14.45 15.57
C TYR A 88 6.49 14.41 14.05
N ILE A 89 6.98 15.45 13.36
CA ILE A 89 7.14 15.42 11.92
C ILE A 89 8.05 14.26 11.55
N GLU A 90 7.59 13.49 10.59
CA GLU A 90 8.38 12.41 10.03
C GLU A 90 9.54 12.92 9.20
N ASN A 91 10.62 12.14 9.21
CA ASN A 91 11.86 12.51 8.56
C ASN A 91 12.32 11.40 7.61
N ASN A 92 12.00 11.57 6.33
CA ASN A 92 12.35 10.67 5.23
C ASN A 92 12.06 9.18 5.54
N PRO A 93 10.85 8.83 6.03
CA PRO A 93 10.56 7.47 6.46
C PRO A 93 10.75 6.43 5.34
N MET A 94 10.47 6.76 4.07
CA MET A 94 10.60 5.82 2.96
C MET A 94 12.07 5.58 2.60
N THR A 95 12.87 6.64 2.53
CA THR A 95 14.32 6.54 2.31
C THR A 95 14.97 5.72 3.41
N ARG A 96 14.62 5.98 4.69
CA ARG A 96 15.10 5.18 5.83
C ARG A 96 14.70 3.71 5.69
N ARG A 97 13.43 3.44 5.36
CA ARG A 97 12.91 2.09 5.18
C ARG A 97 13.69 1.31 4.13
N LEU A 98 13.84 1.89 2.94
CA LEU A 98 14.43 1.21 1.80
C LEU A 98 15.94 1.10 1.88
N SER A 99 16.61 2.04 2.55
CA SER A 99 18.06 1.96 2.82
C SER A 99 18.43 1.09 4.02
N ASN A 100 17.44 0.51 4.72
CA ASN A 100 17.60 -0.19 5.99
C ASN A 100 18.26 0.68 7.09
N THR A 101 17.97 1.98 7.09
CA THR A 101 18.50 2.92 8.07
C THR A 101 17.57 2.98 9.28
N PRO A 102 18.08 2.74 10.51
CA PRO A 102 17.24 2.81 11.70
C PRO A 102 16.59 4.19 11.85
N ASN A 103 15.33 4.20 12.28
CA ASN A 103 14.62 5.42 12.61
C ASN A 103 15.01 5.89 14.02
N HIS A 104 16.25 6.36 14.16
CA HIS A 104 16.80 6.87 15.41
C HIS A 104 17.17 8.35 15.25
N LYS A 105 16.81 9.18 16.24
CA LYS A 105 17.01 10.65 16.20
C LYS A 105 18.46 11.08 15.97
N ASN A 106 19.43 10.24 16.33
CA ASN A 106 20.86 10.52 16.17
C ASN A 106 21.44 10.05 14.82
N ILE A 107 20.63 9.47 13.93
CA ILE A 107 21.10 9.00 12.63
C ILE A 107 20.46 9.87 11.55
N GLU A 108 21.28 10.74 10.96
CA GLU A 108 20.88 11.60 9.85
C GLU A 108 20.78 10.80 8.55
N VAL A 109 19.81 11.16 7.71
CA VAL A 109 19.71 10.63 6.34
C VAL A 109 20.65 11.43 5.45
N THR A 110 21.34 10.73 4.56
CA THR A 110 22.37 11.29 3.67
C THR A 110 22.12 10.82 2.25
N ASN A 111 22.83 11.40 1.28
CA ASN A 111 22.77 10.99 -0.12
C ASN A 111 23.06 9.50 -0.32
N ASP A 112 24.01 8.92 0.42
CA ASP A 112 24.31 7.48 0.36
C ASP A 112 23.08 6.61 0.70
N HIS A 113 22.27 7.05 1.66
CA HIS A 113 21.04 6.36 2.02
C HIS A 113 20.00 6.50 0.90
N LEU A 114 19.89 7.68 0.28
CA LEU A 114 19.03 7.88 -0.89
C LEU A 114 19.44 6.98 -2.05
N THR A 115 20.73 6.92 -2.39
CA THR A 115 21.25 6.04 -3.46
C THR A 115 20.93 4.58 -3.19
N LYS A 116 21.08 4.10 -1.95
CA LYS A 116 20.68 2.74 -1.57
C LYS A 116 19.18 2.51 -1.74
N ALA A 117 18.36 3.48 -1.31
CA ALA A 117 16.91 3.40 -1.43
C ALA A 117 16.47 3.35 -2.90
N MET A 118 17.05 4.19 -3.77
CA MET A 118 16.81 4.17 -5.21
C MET A 118 17.22 2.84 -5.85
N GLU A 119 18.36 2.27 -5.46
CA GLU A 119 18.80 0.98 -5.98
C GLU A 119 17.84 -0.16 -5.59
N VAL A 120 17.32 -0.14 -4.37
CA VAL A 120 16.29 -1.09 -3.92
C VAL A 120 14.99 -0.91 -4.71
N LEU A 121 14.54 0.33 -4.93
CA LEU A 121 13.37 0.59 -5.78
C LEU A 121 13.54 0.01 -7.18
N ARG A 122 14.63 0.38 -7.85
CA ARG A 122 14.92 0.01 -9.24
C ARG A 122 15.01 -1.49 -9.45
N THR A 123 15.63 -2.20 -8.50
CA THR A 123 15.99 -3.61 -8.70
C THR A 123 15.07 -4.61 -8.04
N ARG A 124 14.27 -4.21 -7.04
CA ARG A 124 13.49 -5.15 -6.22
C ARG A 124 12.00 -4.90 -6.22
N ILE A 125 11.52 -3.71 -6.57
CA ILE A 125 10.14 -3.29 -6.33
C ILE A 125 9.43 -2.98 -7.66
N LEU A 126 8.29 -3.62 -7.87
CA LEU A 126 7.29 -3.14 -8.83
C LEU A 126 6.59 -1.93 -8.22
N VAL A 127 6.76 -0.78 -8.85
CA VAL A 127 6.29 0.52 -8.35
C VAL A 127 4.85 0.74 -8.80
N GLY A 128 4.01 1.11 -7.83
CA GLY A 128 2.71 1.75 -8.02
C GLY A 128 2.72 3.16 -7.44
N LEU A 129 1.79 4.00 -7.89
CA LEU A 129 1.61 5.38 -7.43
C LEU A 129 0.19 5.57 -6.90
N TYR A 130 0.06 6.28 -5.78
CA TYR A 130 -1.24 6.52 -5.16
C TYR A 130 -2.12 7.42 -6.04
N GLU A 131 -1.53 8.39 -6.73
CA GLU A 131 -2.25 9.25 -7.68
C GLU A 131 -2.72 8.52 -8.94
N GLU A 132 -2.14 7.34 -9.24
CA GLU A 132 -2.49 6.47 -10.37
C GLU A 132 -2.95 5.09 -9.83
N LEU A 133 -3.81 5.09 -8.81
CA LEU A 133 -4.14 3.89 -8.04
C LEU A 133 -4.75 2.77 -8.90
N GLU A 134 -5.65 3.11 -9.82
CA GLU A 134 -6.28 2.15 -10.73
C GLU A 134 -5.26 1.49 -11.66
N GLU A 135 -4.45 2.28 -12.35
CA GLU A 135 -3.36 1.79 -13.21
C GLU A 135 -2.33 0.98 -12.41
N SER A 136 -2.02 1.39 -11.17
CA SER A 136 -1.12 0.65 -10.28
C SER A 136 -1.67 -0.73 -9.95
N MET A 137 -2.96 -0.82 -9.62
CA MET A 137 -3.62 -2.11 -9.34
C MET A 137 -3.71 -2.98 -10.58
N ASP A 138 -4.09 -2.42 -11.73
CA ASP A 138 -4.11 -3.14 -13.00
C ASP A 138 -2.74 -3.71 -13.35
N ARG A 139 -1.67 -2.94 -13.14
CA ARG A 139 -0.30 -3.40 -13.36
C ARG A 139 0.09 -4.53 -12.43
N PHE A 140 -0.23 -4.43 -11.14
CA PHE A 140 0.07 -5.50 -10.19
C PHE A 140 -0.66 -6.79 -10.57
N GLU A 141 -1.93 -6.69 -10.92
CA GLU A 141 -2.77 -7.81 -11.32
C GLU A 141 -2.23 -8.49 -12.60
N ARG A 142 -1.79 -7.70 -13.59
CA ARG A 142 -1.14 -8.18 -14.82
C ARG A 142 0.22 -8.82 -14.57
N TYR A 143 1.09 -8.15 -13.83
CA TYR A 143 2.45 -8.61 -13.57
C TYR A 143 2.48 -9.91 -12.73
N HIS A 144 1.57 -10.03 -11.76
CA HIS A 144 1.47 -11.20 -10.90
C HIS A 144 0.49 -12.25 -11.41
N GLN A 145 -0.24 -11.98 -12.50
CA GLN A 145 -1.30 -12.83 -13.05
C GLN A 145 -2.34 -13.20 -11.99
N TRP A 146 -2.80 -12.22 -11.23
CA TRP A 146 -3.86 -12.42 -10.25
C TRP A 146 -5.19 -12.60 -10.98
N ILE A 147 -5.79 -13.77 -10.80
CA ILE A 147 -7.08 -14.15 -11.38
C ILE A 147 -8.12 -14.36 -10.29
N TYR A 148 -9.38 -14.06 -10.58
CA TYR A 148 -10.48 -14.34 -9.68
C TYR A 148 -10.77 -15.83 -9.63
N ARG A 149 -10.61 -16.43 -8.44
CA ARG A 149 -10.87 -17.86 -8.23
C ARG A 149 -12.27 -18.16 -7.69
N VAL A 150 -12.84 -17.24 -6.89
CA VAL A 150 -14.09 -17.47 -6.14
C VAL A 150 -15.00 -16.25 -6.22
N ASN A 151 -16.20 -16.40 -6.77
CA ASN A 151 -17.17 -15.31 -6.90
C ASN A 151 -16.58 -14.02 -7.52
N PRO A 152 -16.23 -14.06 -8.82
CA PRO A 152 -15.68 -12.92 -9.55
C PRO A 152 -16.45 -11.61 -9.38
N VAL A 153 -17.79 -11.68 -9.39
CA VAL A 153 -18.66 -10.51 -9.24
C VAL A 153 -18.38 -9.79 -7.92
N ASN A 154 -18.31 -10.53 -6.81
CA ASN A 154 -18.03 -9.92 -5.51
C ASN A 154 -16.58 -9.44 -5.39
N GLN A 155 -15.62 -10.13 -5.99
CA GLN A 155 -14.23 -9.67 -6.03
C GLN A 155 -14.11 -8.35 -6.81
N GLU A 156 -14.78 -8.24 -7.95
CA GLU A 156 -14.78 -7.01 -8.76
C GLU A 156 -15.50 -5.86 -8.04
N LEU A 157 -16.60 -6.12 -7.34
CA LEU A 157 -17.23 -5.13 -6.47
C LEU A 157 -16.30 -4.68 -5.33
N CYS A 158 -15.50 -5.60 -4.77
CA CYS A 158 -14.52 -5.26 -3.75
C CYS A 158 -13.38 -4.41 -4.32
N ARG A 159 -12.85 -4.78 -5.50
CA ARG A 159 -11.84 -4.02 -6.24
C ARG A 159 -12.32 -2.61 -6.53
N ASN A 160 -13.50 -2.46 -7.14
CA ASN A 160 -14.06 -1.16 -7.48
C ASN A 160 -14.36 -0.30 -6.24
N ARG A 161 -14.81 -0.91 -5.14
CA ARG A 161 -14.97 -0.19 -3.86
C ARG A 161 -13.63 0.30 -3.31
N PHE A 162 -12.57 -0.48 -3.42
CA PHE A 162 -11.24 -0.08 -2.98
C PHE A 162 -10.68 1.07 -3.84
N LEU A 163 -10.81 0.97 -5.17
CA LEU A 163 -10.35 2.03 -6.09
C LEU A 163 -11.14 3.33 -5.92
N SER A 164 -12.47 3.25 -5.85
CA SER A 164 -13.34 4.44 -5.74
C SER A 164 -13.27 5.16 -4.39
N ARG A 165 -12.90 4.46 -3.31
CA ARG A 165 -12.78 5.05 -1.97
C ARG A 165 -11.36 5.39 -1.57
N GLY A 166 -10.35 4.99 -2.35
CA GLY A 166 -8.95 5.02 -1.93
C GLY A 166 -8.72 4.25 -0.62
N PHE A 167 -7.64 4.57 0.11
CA PHE A 167 -7.37 3.99 1.44
C PHE A 167 -8.25 4.55 2.56
N ILE A 168 -9.42 5.11 2.25
CA ILE A 168 -10.39 5.58 3.22
C ILE A 168 -11.15 4.36 3.74
N HIS A 169 -10.52 3.63 4.64
CA HIS A 169 -11.22 2.67 5.48
C HIS A 169 -11.69 3.41 6.73
N PRO A 170 -12.98 3.81 6.82
CA PRO A 170 -13.57 3.89 8.14
C PRO A 170 -13.44 2.50 8.75
N ASN A 171 -12.68 2.38 9.83
CA ASN A 171 -12.65 1.19 10.66
C ASN A 171 -14.11 0.75 10.89
N PRO A 172 -14.50 -0.52 10.59
CA PRO A 172 -15.88 -0.98 10.76
C PRO A 172 -16.41 -0.81 12.19
N ARG A 173 -15.52 -0.71 13.19
CA ARG A 173 -15.83 -0.41 14.59
C ARG A 173 -15.91 1.09 14.89
N HIS A 174 -15.36 1.94 14.01
CA HIS A 174 -15.36 3.39 14.10
C HIS A 174 -15.67 4.03 12.72
N PRO A 175 -16.95 4.05 12.28
CA PRO A 175 -17.36 4.52 10.96
C PRO A 175 -17.01 5.98 10.65
N GLN A 176 -16.67 6.77 11.68
CA GLN A 176 -16.27 8.17 11.59
C GLN A 176 -14.75 8.35 11.30
N SER A 177 -13.99 7.26 11.20
CA SER A 177 -12.54 7.28 10.98
C SER A 177 -12.10 7.41 9.53
N SER A 178 -13.02 7.77 8.63
CA SER A 178 -12.65 8.14 7.27
C SER A 178 -11.63 9.26 7.33
N SER A 179 -10.38 8.94 7.00
CA SER A 179 -9.41 9.94 6.56
C SER A 179 -10.12 10.82 5.55
N VAL A 180 -10.13 12.12 5.80
CA VAL A 180 -10.67 13.11 4.87
C VAL A 180 -10.00 12.90 3.52
N GLY A 181 -10.73 12.29 2.59
CA GLY A 181 -10.22 11.92 1.27
C GLY A 181 -11.34 11.77 0.23
N GLY A 182 -12.53 12.29 0.54
CA GLY A 182 -13.50 12.52 -0.52
C GLY A 182 -12.96 13.59 -1.44
N GLU A 183 -13.12 13.41 -2.76
CA GLU A 183 -12.77 14.40 -3.81
C GLU A 183 -13.29 15.82 -3.53
N ASN A 184 -14.26 15.99 -2.61
CA ASN A 184 -14.83 17.27 -2.22
C ASN A 184 -14.04 18.03 -1.13
N ASP A 185 -12.96 17.47 -0.57
CA ASP A 185 -12.02 18.15 0.35
C ASP A 185 -10.65 18.44 -0.30
N LEU A 186 -10.64 18.67 -1.62
CA LEU A 186 -9.51 19.18 -2.40
C LEU A 186 -8.93 20.53 -1.90
N ASN A 187 -9.51 21.15 -0.86
CA ASN A 187 -8.95 22.29 -0.15
C ASN A 187 -7.84 21.94 0.85
N PHE A 188 -7.43 20.66 0.95
CA PHE A 188 -6.30 20.24 1.78
C PHE A 188 -4.95 20.13 1.05
N LEU A 189 -4.88 20.63 -0.20
CA LEU A 189 -3.60 20.83 -0.85
C LEU A 189 -2.85 21.95 -0.14
N LEU A 190 -1.87 21.56 0.67
CA LEU A 190 -0.94 22.49 1.28
C LEU A 190 -0.35 23.37 0.18
N LYS A 191 -0.63 24.67 0.23
CA LYS A 191 -0.24 25.60 -0.82
C LYS A 191 1.28 25.52 -1.01
N GLU A 192 1.68 25.10 -2.20
CA GLU A 192 3.09 25.04 -2.58
C GLU A 192 3.74 26.41 -2.37
N GLY A 193 4.91 26.42 -1.73
CA GLY A 193 5.62 27.65 -1.36
C GLY A 193 5.19 28.29 -0.02
N SER A 194 4.21 27.76 0.70
CA SER A 194 3.92 28.19 2.08
C SER A 194 5.03 27.77 3.05
N ASP A 195 5.10 28.43 4.22
CA ASP A 195 6.10 28.10 5.25
C ASP A 195 5.96 26.66 5.75
N ASP A 196 4.72 26.20 5.95
CA ASP A 196 4.41 24.82 6.32
C ASP A 196 4.85 23.84 5.23
N TYR A 197 4.66 24.18 3.94
CA TYR A 197 5.14 23.37 2.82
C TYR A 197 6.65 23.24 2.83
N HIS A 198 7.37 24.36 2.97
CA HIS A 198 8.84 24.35 3.01
C HIS A 198 9.37 23.56 4.21
N SER A 199 8.73 23.68 5.36
CA SER A 199 9.12 22.94 6.57
C SER A 199 8.95 21.42 6.38
N ILE A 200 7.78 20.97 5.92
CA ILE A 200 7.53 19.54 5.65
C ILE A 200 8.44 19.01 4.55
N ALA A 201 8.64 19.79 3.48
CA ALA A 201 9.53 19.45 2.38
C ALA A 201 10.99 19.31 2.85
N TRP A 202 11.45 20.19 3.74
CA TRP A 202 12.80 20.11 4.31
C TRP A 202 12.99 18.81 5.11
N HIS A 203 12.02 18.46 5.96
CA HIS A 203 12.04 17.22 6.73
C HIS A 203 11.99 15.96 5.86
N ASN A 204 11.42 16.05 4.65
CA ASN A 204 11.18 14.93 3.74
C ASN A 204 11.89 15.07 2.38
N GLN A 205 12.99 15.84 2.32
CA GLN A 205 13.67 16.17 1.08
C GLN A 205 14.16 14.95 0.28
N TYR A 206 14.66 13.91 0.96
CA TYR A 206 15.12 12.69 0.31
C TYR A 206 13.96 11.82 -0.14
N ASP A 207 12.86 11.79 0.63
CA ASP A 207 11.65 11.11 0.21
C ASP A 207 11.02 11.80 -1.01
N LEU A 208 11.13 13.13 -1.14
CA LEU A 208 10.69 13.87 -2.32
C LEU A 208 11.49 13.47 -3.56
N GLU A 209 12.81 13.37 -3.44
CA GLU A 209 13.67 12.91 -4.52
C GLU A 209 13.42 11.45 -4.89
N LEU A 210 13.31 10.59 -3.88
CA LEU A 210 12.96 9.18 -4.05
C LEU A 210 11.60 9.00 -4.74
N TYR A 211 10.61 9.83 -4.41
CA TYR A 211 9.29 9.79 -5.02
C TYR A 211 9.31 10.26 -6.48
N ARG A 212 10.09 11.31 -6.82
CA ARG A 212 10.31 11.69 -8.23
C ARG A 212 10.89 10.53 -9.02
N TYR A 213 11.88 9.84 -8.46
CA TYR A 213 12.47 8.66 -9.07
C TYR A 213 11.47 7.49 -9.18
N ALA A 214 10.63 7.27 -8.18
CA ALA A 214 9.55 6.29 -8.25
C ALA A 214 8.57 6.58 -9.40
N LYS A 215 8.25 7.86 -9.68
CA LYS A 215 7.40 8.24 -10.82
C LYS A 215 8.05 7.93 -12.17
N GLU A 216 9.37 8.06 -12.29
CA GLU A 216 10.12 7.69 -13.48
C GLU A 216 10.08 6.17 -13.69
N LEU A 217 10.42 5.41 -12.64
CA LEU A 217 10.32 3.94 -12.64
C LEU A 217 8.91 3.46 -12.96
N PHE A 218 7.87 4.12 -12.43
CA PHE A 218 6.49 3.77 -12.74
C PHE A 218 6.20 3.86 -14.25
N LYS A 219 6.77 4.82 -14.97
CA LYS A 219 6.61 4.91 -16.42
C LYS A 219 7.43 3.83 -17.13
N GLU A 220 8.67 3.63 -16.72
CA GLU A 220 9.57 2.63 -17.32
C GLU A 220 9.04 1.19 -17.16
N GLN A 221 8.48 0.88 -15.99
CA GLN A 221 7.98 -0.45 -15.65
C GLN A 221 6.64 -0.81 -16.34
N ALA A 222 6.00 0.13 -17.04
CA ALA A 222 4.79 -0.15 -17.82
C ALA A 222 5.02 -1.25 -18.87
N HIS A 223 6.23 -1.31 -19.43
CA HIS A 223 6.66 -2.33 -20.38
C HIS A 223 6.50 -3.77 -19.86
N PHE A 224 6.61 -4.00 -18.55
CA PHE A 224 6.53 -5.35 -17.98
C PHE A 224 5.19 -6.06 -18.18
N VAL A 225 4.15 -5.31 -18.55
CA VAL A 225 2.80 -5.85 -18.70
C VAL A 225 2.20 -5.59 -20.08
N GLU A 226 2.92 -4.96 -21.03
CA GLU A 226 2.40 -4.56 -22.35
C GLU A 226 1.64 -5.68 -23.08
N ASP A 227 2.18 -6.90 -23.06
CA ASP A 227 1.60 -8.07 -23.74
C ASP A 227 0.54 -8.83 -22.92
N VAL A 228 0.23 -8.37 -21.71
CA VAL A 228 -0.77 -8.99 -20.81
C VAL A 228 -2.09 -8.23 -20.91
N PRO A 229 -3.24 -8.87 -21.18
CA PRO A 229 -4.53 -8.18 -21.26
C PRO A 229 -4.95 -7.49 -19.96
N LEU A 230 -5.68 -6.37 -20.07
CA LEU A 230 -6.19 -5.61 -18.91
C LEU A 230 -7.17 -6.44 -18.05
N ASP A 231 -7.92 -7.33 -18.69
CA ASP A 231 -8.93 -8.18 -18.08
C ASP A 231 -8.39 -9.56 -17.66
N VAL A 232 -7.06 -9.71 -17.51
CA VAL A 232 -6.42 -10.96 -17.06
C VAL A 232 -7.04 -11.53 -15.79
N ARG A 233 -7.59 -10.68 -14.91
CA ARG A 233 -8.32 -11.08 -13.70
C ARG A 233 -9.47 -12.04 -14.00
N HIS A 234 -10.09 -11.88 -15.16
CA HIS A 234 -11.22 -12.66 -15.63
C HIS A 234 -10.86 -13.97 -16.33
N PHE A 235 -9.57 -14.27 -16.47
CA PHE A 235 -9.13 -15.48 -17.15
C PHE A 235 -9.50 -16.74 -16.36
N GLY A 236 -10.28 -17.61 -17.00
CA GLY A 236 -10.70 -18.89 -16.42
C GLY A 236 -11.79 -18.77 -15.35
N GLU A 237 -12.47 -17.63 -15.27
CA GLU A 237 -13.58 -17.43 -14.34
C GLU A 237 -14.76 -18.37 -14.66
N THR A 238 -14.94 -19.38 -13.82
CA THR A 238 -16.15 -20.19 -13.84
C THR A 238 -17.04 -19.79 -12.66
N CYS A 239 -18.22 -19.23 -12.96
CA CYS A 239 -19.24 -18.88 -11.95
C CYS A 239 -19.77 -20.13 -11.19
N CYS A 240 -19.40 -21.34 -11.61
CA CYS A 240 -19.97 -22.60 -11.13
C CYS A 240 -19.30 -23.23 -9.90
N LYS A 241 -18.20 -22.68 -9.37
CA LYS A 241 -17.62 -23.13 -8.08
C LYS A 241 -18.09 -22.29 -6.88
N CYS A 242 -19.08 -21.44 -7.10
CA CYS A 242 -19.64 -20.52 -6.11
C CYS A 242 -20.68 -21.21 -5.21
N GLY A 243 -20.23 -22.10 -4.32
CA GLY A 243 -20.86 -22.22 -3.02
C GLY A 243 -20.20 -21.19 -2.09
N PRO A 244 -20.94 -20.38 -1.33
CA PRO A 244 -20.28 -19.45 -0.40
C PRO A 244 -19.50 -20.23 0.67
N PRO A 245 -18.27 -19.86 1.04
CA PRO A 245 -17.72 -20.25 2.34
C PRO A 245 -18.33 -19.35 3.41
N THR A 246 -19.65 -19.39 3.57
CA THR A 246 -20.30 -18.79 4.72
C THR A 246 -21.26 -19.81 5.27
N PHE A 247 -20.84 -20.42 6.37
CA PHE A 247 -21.74 -21.11 7.25
C PHE A 247 -22.71 -20.07 7.85
N PRO A 248 -24.04 -20.27 7.81
CA PRO A 248 -24.78 -21.34 7.14
C PRO A 248 -25.13 -21.00 5.68
N ALA A 249 -25.31 -22.06 4.87
CA ALA A 249 -25.51 -21.98 3.42
C ALA A 249 -26.98 -21.70 3.05
N GLU A 250 -27.23 -20.65 2.27
CA GLU A 250 -28.49 -20.49 1.51
C GLU A 250 -28.33 -21.04 0.08
N PRO A 251 -29.41 -21.55 -0.55
CA PRO A 251 -29.34 -22.14 -1.89
C PRO A 251 -29.24 -21.07 -3.00
N PHE A 252 -28.09 -20.99 -3.67
CA PHE A 252 -27.87 -20.16 -4.86
C PHE A 252 -27.87 -21.02 -6.14
N LYS A 253 -28.52 -20.56 -7.22
CA LYS A 253 -28.61 -21.26 -8.51
C LYS A 253 -27.85 -20.46 -9.58
N CYS A 254 -26.90 -21.12 -10.25
CA CYS A 254 -26.05 -20.50 -11.28
C CYS A 254 -26.87 -20.05 -12.51
N PRO A 255 -26.68 -18.81 -13.02
CA PRO A 255 -27.25 -18.41 -14.29
C PRO A 255 -26.33 -18.83 -15.45
N GLY A 256 -26.87 -19.66 -16.37
CA GLY A 256 -26.35 -19.82 -17.72
C GLY A 256 -25.07 -20.67 -17.87
N GLY A 257 -25.18 -21.99 -17.67
CA GLY A 257 -24.31 -22.90 -18.38
C GLY A 257 -24.70 -22.89 -19.86
N SER A 258 -23.86 -22.35 -20.73
CA SER A 258 -23.97 -22.60 -22.16
C SER A 258 -23.87 -24.11 -22.37
N ALA A 259 -25.01 -24.70 -22.70
CA ALA A 259 -25.07 -26.01 -23.31
C ALA A 259 -24.30 -25.96 -24.64
N ASN A 260 -23.56 -27.03 -24.90
CA ASN A 260 -23.02 -27.48 -26.18
C ASN A 260 -21.68 -26.85 -26.64
N VAL A 261 -20.60 -27.58 -26.35
CA VAL A 261 -19.52 -27.78 -27.32
C VAL A 261 -19.88 -29.06 -28.09
N GLN A 262 -19.90 -28.97 -29.43
CA GLN A 262 -20.13 -30.07 -30.36
C GLN A 262 -19.07 -31.16 -30.26
#